data_AF-A0A1J5L9P3-F1
#
_entry.id   AF-A0A1J5L9P3-F1
#
_cell.length_a   1.000
_cell.length_b   1.000
_cell.length_c   1.000
_cell.angle_alpha   90.00
_cell.angle_beta   90.00
_cell.angle_gamma   90.00
#
_symmetry.space_group_name_H-M   'P 1'
#
loop_
_entity.id
_entity.type
_entity.pdbx_description
1 polymer ?
#
loop_
_entity_poly.entity_id
_entity_poly.type
_entity_poly.pdbx_seq_one_letter_code
_entity_poly.pdbx_strand_id
1 'polypeptide(L)'
;MADEYGRQIRYDLIQKKLLKIRKELGLVGYGFHGLRYSAAGELAEAGCTDHQIAAITGHKSLSMIQKYSKSANQKRLAKQAQNLREQNKNNT
;
A
#
# COMPACT_ATOMS: atom_id res chain seq x y z
N MET A 1 2.49 -12.15 -17.48
CA MET A 1 2.18 -11.36 -18.68
C MET A 1 2.98 -11.93 -19.84
N ALA A 2 2.30 -12.22 -20.94
CA ALA A 2 2.92 -12.69 -22.17
C ALA A 2 2.91 -11.57 -23.21
N ASP A 3 3.89 -11.56 -24.11
CA ASP A 3 3.84 -10.71 -25.29
C ASP A 3 2.76 -11.19 -26.27
N GLU A 4 2.58 -10.46 -27.37
CA GLU A 4 1.63 -10.79 -28.43
C GLU A 4 1.87 -12.17 -29.09
N TYR A 5 3.03 -12.80 -28.83
CA TYR A 5 3.42 -14.11 -29.32
C TYR A 5 3.41 -15.19 -28.21
N GLY A 6 2.83 -14.89 -27.03
CA GLY A 6 2.72 -15.84 -25.92
C GLY A 6 4.01 -16.02 -25.10
N ARG A 7 5.08 -15.26 -25.37
CA ARG A 7 6.36 -15.39 -24.65
C ARG A 7 6.33 -14.60 -23.36
N GLN A 8 7.02 -15.10 -22.34
CA GLN A 8 7.09 -14.40 -21.06
C GLN A 8 7.75 -13.02 -21.22
N ILE A 9 7.04 -11.97 -20.81
CA ILE A 9 7.59 -10.62 -20.87
C ILE A 9 8.72 -10.48 -19.85
N ARG A 10 9.88 -10.04 -20.32
CA ARG A 10 11.01 -9.69 -19.46
C ARG A 10 10.75 -8.38 -18.69
N TYR A 11 11.22 -8.32 -17.46
CA TYR A 11 11.00 -7.18 -16.56
C TYR A 11 11.55 -5.85 -17.12
N ASP A 12 12.68 -5.88 -17.83
CA ASP A 12 13.30 -4.71 -18.44
C ASP A 12 12.41 -4.07 -19.51
N LEU A 13 11.64 -4.87 -20.25
CA LEU A 13 10.68 -4.37 -21.24
C LEU A 13 9.56 -3.57 -20.56
N ILE A 14 9.03 -4.08 -19.44
CA ILE A 14 8.01 -3.41 -18.63
C ILE A 14 8.58 -2.10 -18.06
N GLN A 15 9.80 -2.13 -17.53
CA GLN A 15 10.48 -0.95 -17.00
C GLN A 15 10.69 0.12 -18.08
N LYS A 16 11.12 -0.27 -19.30
CA LYS A 16 11.29 0.64 -20.44
C LYS A 16 9.98 1.27 -20.88
N LYS A 17 8.91 0.47 -21.01
CA LYS A 17 7.56 0.97 -21.35
C LYS A 17 7.08 1.99 -20.33
N LEU A 18 7.21 1.69 -19.03
CA LEU A 18 6.83 2.65 -17.99
C LEU A 18 7.69 3.90 -18.00
N LEU A 19 9.01 3.78 -18.20
CA LEU A 19 9.88 4.95 -18.28
C LEU A 19 9.45 5.91 -19.40
N LYS A 20 9.01 5.39 -20.55
CA LYS A 20 8.48 6.21 -21.65
C LYS A 20 7.24 7.00 -21.20
N ILE A 21 6.25 6.31 -20.63
CA ILE A 21 5.02 6.94 -20.11
C ILE A 21 5.36 7.99 -19.04
N ARG A 22 6.26 7.67 -18.10
CA ARG A 22 6.68 8.59 -17.05
C ARG A 22 7.38 9.84 -17.59
N LYS A 23 8.16 9.73 -18.66
CA LYS A 23 8.78 10.89 -19.30
C LYS A 23 7.73 11.79 -19.95
N GLU A 24 6.80 11.20 -20.69
CA GLU A 24 5.70 11.92 -21.35
C GLU A 24 4.81 12.66 -20.34
N LEU A 25 4.61 12.09 -19.15
CA LEU A 25 3.80 12.68 -18.08
C LEU A 25 4.60 13.53 -17.07
N GLY A 26 5.92 13.68 -17.23
CA GLY A 26 6.77 14.38 -16.24
C GLY A 26 6.91 13.68 -14.88
N LEU A 27 6.59 12.39 -14.79
CA LEU A 27 6.57 11.57 -13.57
C LEU A 27 7.84 10.72 -13.36
N VAL A 28 8.99 11.16 -13.87
CA VAL A 28 10.24 10.38 -13.83
C VAL A 28 10.74 10.05 -12.41
N GLY A 29 10.35 10.87 -11.42
CA GLY A 29 10.67 10.65 -10.00
C GLY A 29 9.88 9.52 -9.35
N TYR A 30 8.80 9.03 -9.97
CA TYR A 30 7.92 7.99 -9.41
C TYR A 30 8.22 6.64 -10.07
N GLY A 31 8.25 5.54 -9.30
CA GLY A 31 8.56 4.19 -9.81
C GLY A 31 7.43 3.19 -9.55
N PHE A 32 7.50 2.02 -10.22
CA PHE A 32 6.56 0.91 -10.00
C PHE A 32 6.42 0.53 -8.52
N HIS A 33 7.55 0.53 -7.81
CA HIS A 33 7.57 0.20 -6.39
C HIS A 33 6.75 1.18 -5.55
N GLY A 34 6.74 2.47 -5.93
CA GLY A 34 5.93 3.50 -5.27
C GLY A 34 4.44 3.21 -5.36
N LEU A 35 3.96 2.69 -6.49
CA LEU A 35 2.53 2.34 -6.66
C LEU A 35 2.08 1.27 -5.67
N ARG A 36 2.92 0.25 -5.42
CA ARG A 36 2.62 -0.80 -4.43
C ARG A 36 2.56 -0.24 -3.01
N TYR A 37 3.40 0.75 -2.70
CA TYR A 37 3.36 1.43 -1.40
C TYR A 37 2.15 2.34 -1.25
N SER A 38 1.79 3.10 -2.29
CA SER A 38 0.56 3.90 -2.32
C SER A 38 -0.66 3.03 -2.07
N ALA A 39 -0.79 1.90 -2.77
CA ALA A 39 -1.89 0.96 -2.57
C ALA A 39 -1.95 0.42 -1.12
N ALA A 40 -0.81 0.10 -0.50
CA ALA A 40 -0.76 -0.33 0.89
C ALA A 40 -1.20 0.78 1.87
N GLY A 41 -0.82 2.03 1.59
CA GLY A 41 -1.24 3.20 2.37
C GLY A 41 -2.74 3.47 2.25
N GLU A 42 -3.27 3.48 1.02
CA GLU A 42 -4.70 3.67 0.74
C GLU A 42 -5.57 2.62 1.44
N LEU A 43 -5.16 1.34 1.41
CA LEU A 43 -5.85 0.27 2.12
C LEU A 43 -5.81 0.47 3.65
N ALA A 44 -4.70 0.97 4.20
CA ALA A 44 -4.61 1.27 5.62
C ALA A 44 -5.52 2.43 6.02
N GLU A 45 -5.63 3.47 5.18
CA GLU A 45 -6.56 4.58 5.37
C GLU A 45 -8.02 4.15 5.27
N ALA A 46 -8.33 3.18 4.40
CA ALA A 46 -9.63 2.53 4.32
C ALA A 46 -9.95 1.64 5.55
N GLY A 47 -9.01 1.48 6.48
CA GLY A 47 -9.20 0.72 7.71
C GLY A 47 -8.88 -0.77 7.60
N CYS A 48 -8.26 -1.21 6.51
CA CYS A 48 -7.76 -2.59 6.41
C CYS A 48 -6.68 -2.85 7.46
N THR A 49 -6.64 -4.08 7.97
CA THR A 49 -5.56 -4.54 8.84
C THR A 49 -4.28 -4.80 8.04
N ASP A 50 -3.13 -4.77 8.71
CA ASP A 50 -1.85 -5.09 8.06
C ASP A 50 -1.86 -6.50 7.42
N HIS A 51 -2.62 -7.45 7.97
CA HIS A 51 -2.79 -8.79 7.39
C HIS A 51 -3.63 -8.78 6.11
N GLN A 52 -4.72 -8.01 6.06
CA GLN A 52 -5.52 -7.85 4.83
C GLN A 52 -4.70 -7.18 3.73
N ILE A 53 -3.92 -6.16 4.10
CA ILE A 53 -2.99 -5.50 3.19
C ILE A 53 -1.94 -6.49 2.69
N ALA A 54 -1.40 -7.35 3.56
CA ALA A 54 -0.42 -8.36 3.19
C ALA A 54 -0.97 -9.36 2.16
N ALA A 55 -2.21 -9.81 2.37
CA ALA A 55 -2.89 -10.74 1.47
C ALA A 55 -3.08 -10.15 0.06
N ILE A 56 -3.46 -8.88 -0.05
CA ILE A 56 -3.65 -8.19 -1.33
C ILE A 56 -2.30 -7.91 -2.01
N THR A 57 -1.35 -7.37 -1.25
CA THR A 57 -0.08 -6.89 -1.81
C THR A 57 0.94 -8.02 -1.98
N GLY A 58 0.74 -9.19 -1.38
CA GLY A 58 1.67 -10.33 -1.43
C GLY A 58 2.95 -10.13 -0.61
N HIS A 59 2.89 -9.34 0.48
CA HIS A 59 4.03 -9.20 1.39
C HIS A 59 4.13 -10.39 2.33
N LYS A 60 5.33 -10.97 2.46
CA LYS A 60 5.61 -12.04 3.42
C LYS A 60 5.83 -11.55 4.85
N SER A 61 6.21 -10.27 5.01
CA SER A 61 6.48 -9.66 6.30
C SER A 61 5.61 -8.42 6.51
N LEU A 62 4.99 -8.35 7.69
CA LEU A 62 4.21 -7.19 8.12
C LEU A 62 5.09 -5.97 8.41
N SER A 63 6.37 -6.17 8.76
CA SER A 63 7.28 -5.05 9.05
C SER A 63 7.47 -4.12 7.84
N MET A 64 7.35 -4.65 6.61
CA MET A 64 7.36 -3.83 5.40
C MET A 64 6.07 -3.05 5.20
N ILE A 65 4.92 -3.61 5.60
CA ILE A 65 3.62 -2.95 5.49
C ILE A 65 3.51 -1.82 6.50
N GLN A 66 3.96 -2.05 7.73
CA GLN A 66 3.93 -1.07 8.81
C GLN A 66 4.61 0.24 8.46
N LYS A 67 5.63 0.24 7.59
CA LYS A 67 6.25 1.47 7.09
C LYS A 67 5.25 2.41 6.42
N TYR A 68 4.22 1.85 5.79
CA TYR A 68 3.21 2.59 5.02
C TYR A 68 1.87 2.67 5.76
N SER A 69 1.52 1.68 6.59
CA SER A 69 0.25 1.66 7.32
C SER A 69 0.29 2.34 8.69
N LYS A 70 1.48 2.54 9.29
CA LYS A 70 1.63 3.00 10.68
C LYS A 70 0.91 4.32 10.96
N SER A 71 1.04 5.31 10.08
CA SER A 71 0.42 6.63 10.30
C SER A 71 -1.11 6.53 10.33
N ALA A 72 -1.70 5.84 9.35
CA ALA A 72 -3.14 5.61 9.28
C ALA A 72 -3.64 4.80 10.49
N ASN A 73 -2.94 3.71 10.82
CA ASN A 73 -3.26 2.86 11.96
C ASN A 73 -3.16 3.62 13.29
N GLN A 74 -2.13 4.44 13.49
CA GLN A 74 -1.96 5.22 14.71
C GLN A 74 -3.12 6.18 14.95
N LYS A 75 -3.54 6.92 13.91
CA LYS A 75 -4.71 7.83 14.00
C LYS A 75 -5.98 7.06 14.37
N ARG A 76 -6.24 5.93 13.70
CA ARG A 76 -7.43 5.10 13.92
C ARG A 76 -7.44 4.51 15.33
N LEU A 77 -6.34 3.89 15.75
CA LEU A 77 -6.20 3.25 17.06
C LEU A 77 -6.31 4.28 18.19
N ALA A 78 -5.74 5.47 18.02
CA ALA A 78 -5.87 6.54 18.99
C ALA A 78 -7.34 6.94 19.21
N LYS A 79 -8.11 7.11 18.13
CA LYS A 79 -9.55 7.41 18.21
C LYS A 79 -10.32 6.29 18.92
N GLN A 80 -10.05 5.03 18.55
CA GLN A 80 -10.69 3.87 19.19
C GLN A 80 -10.40 3.82 20.70
N ALA A 81 -9.14 4.04 21.10
CA ALA A 81 -8.74 4.04 22.50
C ALA A 81 -9.40 5.16 23.32
N GLN A 82 -9.57 6.36 22.75
CA GLN A 82 -10.30 7.45 23.42
C GLN A 82 -11.77 7.10 23.66
N ASN A 83 -12.45 6.56 22.64
CA ASN A 83 -13.85 6.14 22.78
C ASN A 83 -14.02 5.06 23.87
N LEU A 84 -13.12 4.08 23.91
CA LEU A 84 -13.11 3.04 24.95
C LEU A 84 -12.95 3.63 26.35
N ARG A 85 -12.09 4.63 26.50
CA ARG A 85 -11.87 5.32 27.79
C ARG A 85 -13.11 6.06 28.27
N GLU A 86 -13.85 6.70 27.36
CA GLU A 86 -15.10 7.41 27.68
C GLU A 86 -16.22 6.43 28.07
N GLN A 87 -16.36 5.33 27.33
CA GLN A 87 -17.34 4.29 27.64
C GLN A 87 -17.15 3.71 29.04
N ASN A 88 -15.90 3.42 29.42
CA ASN A 88 -15.60 2.90 30.75
C ASN A 88 -15.93 3.90 31.88
N LYS A 89 -15.79 5.21 31.64
CA LYS A 89 -16.19 6.23 32.62
C LYS A 89 -17.70 6.30 32.81
N ASN A 90 -18.46 6.14 31.73
CA ASN A 90 -19.92 6.21 31.77
C ASN A 90 -20.57 4.95 32.37
N ASN A 91 -19.81 3.85 32.47
CA ASN A 91 -20.25 2.57 33.04
C ASN A 91 -19.88 2.40 34.54
N THR A 92 -19.26 3.41 35.15
CA THR A 92 -18.99 3.54 36.60
C THR A 92 -19.83 4.66 37.18
#